data_AF-A0A1J3CAK0-F1
#
_entry.id   AF-A0A1J3CAK0-F1
#
_cell.length_a   1.000
_cell.length_b   1.000
_cell.length_c   1.000
_cell.angle_alpha   90.00
_cell.angle_beta   90.00
_cell.angle_gamma   90.00
#
_symmetry.space_group_name_H-M   'P 1'
#
loop_
_entity.id
_entity.type
_entity.pdbx_description
1 polymer ?
#
loop_
_entity_poly.entity_id
_entity_poly.type
_entity_poly.pdbx_seq_one_letter_code
_entity_poly.pdbx_strand_id
1 'polypeptide(L)' 'MDLLYEKEETSLVYHSSTSLAASILVSSYIITVPKQLWEFPILPWVKMVTNKEEKEVVELVGYILAHVLYSYPSLTL' A
#
# COMPACT_ATOMS: atom_id res chain seq x y z
N MET A 1 -4.03 -16.82 4.44
CA MET A 1 -3.16 -16.84 3.25
C MET A 1 -4.07 -16.97 2.04
N ASP A 2 -4.76 -15.89 1.66
CA ASP A 2 -5.67 -15.79 0.50
C ASP A 2 -5.80 -14.34 -0.02
N LEU A 3 -4.80 -13.49 0.25
CA LEU A 3 -4.77 -12.10 -0.28
C LEU A 3 -4.25 -12.03 -1.74
N LEU A 4 -3.91 -13.18 -2.32
CA LEU A 4 -3.29 -13.34 -3.64
C LEU A 4 -4.22 -14.03 -4.65
N TYR A 5 -5.53 -14.03 -4.42
CA TYR A 5 -6.47 -14.39 -5.50
C TYR A 5 -6.52 -13.21 -6.47
N GLU A 6 -5.59 -13.24 -7.40
CA GLU A 6 -5.44 -12.29 -8.50
C GLU A 6 -6.76 -12.17 -9.26
N LYS A 7 -7.47 -11.06 -9.02
CA LYS A 7 -8.28 -10.47 -10.09
C LYS A 7 -7.28 -9.86 -11.06
N GLU A 8 -7.43 -10.13 -12.35
CA GLU A 8 -6.51 -9.72 -13.43
C GLU A 8 -6.18 -8.21 -13.43
N GLU A 9 -6.97 -7.38 -12.76
CA GLU A 9 -6.68 -5.95 -12.54
C GLU A 9 -5.59 -5.67 -11.50
N THR A 10 -5.37 -6.57 -10.54
CA THR A 10 -4.29 -6.44 -9.53
C THR A 10 -2.92 -6.79 -10.10
N SER A 11 -2.84 -7.73 -11.03
CA SER A 11 -1.60 -8.18 -11.67
C SER A 11 -0.89 -7.07 -12.46
N LEU A 12 -1.64 -6.11 -12.99
CA LEU A 12 -1.11 -4.98 -13.77
C LEU A 12 -0.59 -3.84 -12.88
N VAL A 13 -1.15 -3.66 -11.68
CA VAL A 13 -0.80 -2.54 -10.78
C VAL A 13 0.42 -2.89 -9.90
N TYR A 14 0.66 -4.18 -9.63
CA TYR A 14 1.74 -4.67 -8.77
C TYR A 14 2.93 -5.28 -9.54
N HIS A 15 3.43 -4.57 -10.56
CA HIS A 15 4.55 -5.03 -11.40
C HIS A 15 5.86 -5.37 -10.64
N SER A 16 5.96 -5.06 -9.34
CA SER A 16 7.10 -5.43 -8.50
C SER A 16 6.67 -5.85 -7.09
N SER A 17 7.03 -7.07 -6.70
CA SER A 17 6.82 -7.61 -5.34
C SER A 17 7.42 -6.71 -4.26
N THR A 18 8.55 -6.06 -4.54
CA THR A 18 9.18 -5.08 -3.64
C THR A 18 8.35 -3.82 -3.45
N SER A 19 7.74 -3.30 -4.53
CA SER A 19 6.86 -2.11 -4.44
C SER A 19 5.62 -2.42 -3.61
N LEU A 20 5.01 -3.58 -3.81
CA LEU A 20 3.86 -4.01 -3.01
C LEU A 20 4.23 -4.16 -1.53
N ALA A 21 5.34 -4.83 -1.21
CA ALA A 21 5.80 -5.00 0.17
C ALA A 21 6.09 -3.65 0.85
N ALA A 22 6.76 -2.73 0.14
CA ALA A 22 7.00 -1.37 0.58
C ALA A 22 5.69 -0.63 0.91
N SER A 23 4.70 -0.69 0.01
CA SER A 23 3.41 -0.04 0.20
C SER A 23 2.62 -0.65 1.35
N ILE A 24 2.61 -1.98 1.52
CA ILE A 24 1.97 -2.62 2.69
C ILE A 24 2.60 -2.14 4.00
N LEU A 25 3.92 -2.01 4.05
CA LEU A 25 4.62 -1.52 5.23
C LEU A 25 4.25 -0.06 5.56
N VAL A 26 4.19 0.81 4.55
CA VAL A 26 3.74 2.21 4.73
C VAL A 26 2.28 2.28 5.15
N SER A 27 1.40 1.51 4.51
CA SER A 27 -0.02 1.42 4.90
C SER A 27 -0.19 0.94 6.34
N SER A 28 0.56 -0.08 6.75
CA SER A 28 0.53 -0.60 8.12
C SER A 28 0.97 0.44 9.13
N TYR A 29 2.03 1.20 8.83
CA TYR A 29 2.48 2.31 9.66
C TYR A 29 1.39 3.39 9.81
N ILE A 30 0.75 3.79 8.71
CA ILE A 30 -0.33 4.78 8.72
C ILE A 30 -1.54 4.33 9.57
N ILE A 31 -1.90 3.05 9.50
CA ILE A 31 -3.04 2.50 10.23
C ILE A 31 -2.72 2.35 11.73
N THR A 32 -1.52 1.90 12.06
CA THR A 32 -1.18 1.47 13.43
C THR A 32 -0.56 2.56 14.29
N VAL A 33 0.12 3.54 13.70
CA VAL A 33 0.80 4.61 14.45
C VAL A 33 -0.13 5.82 14.56
N PRO A 34 -0.44 6.30 15.78
CA PRO A 34 -1.21 7.52 15.96
C PRO A 34 -0.55 8.71 15.25
N LYS A 35 -1.36 9.58 14.63
CA LYS A 35 -0.87 10.71 13.82
C LYS A 35 0.05 11.66 14.60
N GLN A 36 -0.14 11.79 15.90
CA GLN A 36 0.68 12.62 16.79
C GLN A 36 2.10 12.06 16.97
N LEU A 37 2.33 10.79 16.62
CA LEU A 37 3.59 10.07 16.79
C LEU A 37 4.27 9.74 15.45
N TRP A 38 3.87 10.39 14.35
CA TRP A 38 4.48 10.18 13.03
C TRP A 38 5.84 10.88 12.90
N GLU A 39 6.79 10.52 13.76
CA GLU A 39 8.15 11.08 13.75
C GLU A 39 9.07 10.33 12.78
N PHE A 40 8.78 9.06 12.49
CA PHE A 40 9.61 8.24 11.62
C PHE A 40 9.38 8.58 10.14
N PRO A 41 10.45 8.90 9.36
CA PRO A 41 10.36 9.24 7.95
C PRO A 41 10.18 7.97 7.09
N ILE A 42 9.01 7.34 7.18
CA ILE A 42 8.72 6.04 6.57
C ILE A 42 8.91 6.03 5.05
N LEU A 43 8.50 7.10 4.35
CA LEU A 43 8.63 7.19 2.88
C LEU A 43 10.11 7.31 2.44
N PRO A 44 10.91 8.27 2.96
CA PRO A 44 12.35 8.31 2.70
C PRO A 44 13.07 7.02 3.08
N TRP A 45 12.69 6.39 4.19
CA TRP A 45 13.29 5.13 4.63
C TRP A 45 13.01 3.99 3.63
N VAL A 46 11.76 3.86 3.18
CA VAL A 46 11.37 2.86 2.17
C VAL A 46 12.11 3.09 0.86
N LYS A 47 12.22 4.34 0.39
CA LYS A 47 13.01 4.68 -0.81
C LYS A 47 14.46 4.25 -0.64
N MET A 48 15.07 4.53 0.51
CA MET A 48 16.45 4.13 0.81
C MET A 48 16.64 2.60 0.77
N VAL A 49 15.74 1.80 1.35
CA VAL A 49 15.91 0.34 1.43
C VAL A 49 15.47 -0.42 0.18
N THR A 50 14.56 0.14 -0.62
CA THR A 50 13.98 -0.55 -1.79
C THR A 50 14.39 0.07 -3.13
N ASN A 51 14.97 1.27 -3.12
CA ASN A 51 15.23 2.10 -4.30
C ASN A 51 13.97 2.34 -5.16
N LYS A 52 12.78 2.29 -4.55
CA LYS A 52 11.50 2.59 -5.20
C LYS A 52 11.19 4.07 -5.13
N GLU A 53 10.57 4.58 -6.19
CA GLU A 53 10.11 5.97 -6.18
C GLU A 53 8.97 6.13 -5.19
N GLU A 54 9.06 7.15 -4.34
CA GLU A 54 8.03 7.42 -3.32
C GLU A 54 6.65 7.59 -3.95
N LYS A 55 6.59 8.18 -5.16
CA LYS A 55 5.34 8.35 -5.90
C LYS A 55 4.65 7.00 -6.19
N GLU A 56 5.39 6.01 -6.68
CA GLU A 56 4.87 4.66 -6.96
C GLU A 56 4.34 4.03 -5.67
N VAL A 57 5.11 4.14 -4.58
CA VAL A 57 4.71 3.60 -3.27
C VAL A 57 3.44 4.27 -2.75
N VAL A 58 3.33 5.60 -2.85
CA VAL A 58 2.18 6.38 -2.39
C VAL A 58 0.91 6.07 -3.19
N GLU A 59 1.01 5.90 -4.51
CA GLU A 59 -0.13 5.49 -5.35
C GLU A 59 -0.69 4.14 -4.88
N LEU A 60 0.18 3.14 -4.70
CA LEU A 60 -0.19 1.82 -4.18
C LEU A 60 -0.75 1.88 -2.74
N VAL A 61 -0.18 2.71 -1.87
CA VAL A 61 -0.71 2.93 -0.50
C VAL A 61 -2.14 3.46 -0.57
N GLY A 62 -2.42 4.40 -1.50
CA GLY A 62 -3.76 4.91 -1.74
C GLY A 62 -4.75 3.81 -2.11
N TYR A 63 -4.39 2.93 -3.05
CA TYR A 63 -5.21 1.78 -3.44
C TYR A 63 -5.44 0.81 -2.28
N ILE A 64 -4.39 0.48 -1.52
CA ILE A 64 -4.47 -0.43 -0.37
C ILE A 64 -5.38 0.16 0.71
N LEU A 65 -5.19 1.43 1.08
CA LEU A 65 -6.00 2.08 2.12
C LEU A 65 -7.44 2.25 1.67
N ALA A 66 -7.68 2.59 0.39
CA ALA A 66 -9.02 2.62 -0.17
C ALA A 66 -9.68 1.24 -0.01
N HIS A 67 -9.02 0.17 -0.45
CA HIS A 67 -9.55 -1.19 -0.34
C HIS A 67 -9.82 -1.65 1.10
N VAL A 68 -8.91 -1.34 2.03
CA VAL A 68 -8.97 -1.81 3.42
C VAL A 68 -9.97 -1.01 4.26
N LEU A 69 -9.99 0.32 4.11
CA LEU A 69 -10.80 1.21 4.96
C LEU A 69 -12.18 1.48 4.35
N TYR A 70 -12.26 1.47 3.03
CA TYR A 70 -13.48 1.72 2.28
C TYR A 70 -13.73 0.49 1.41
N SER A 71 -14.32 -0.56 2.00
CA SER A 71 -14.95 -1.59 1.17
C SER A 71 -15.84 -0.85 0.17
N TYR A 72 -15.48 -0.86 -1.12
CA TYR A 72 -16.42 -0.49 -2.17
C TYR A 72 -17.69 -1.29 -1.86
N PRO A 73 -18.87 -0.65 -1.70
CA PRO A 73 -20.09 -1.42 -1.72
C PRO A 73 -20.03 -2.15 -3.05
N SER A 74 -19.92 -3.47 -2.99
CA SER A 74 -20.13 -4.34 -4.13
C SER A 74 -21.38 -3.78 -4.81
N LEU A 75 -21.24 -3.24 -6.03
CA LEU A 75 -22.39 -2.86 -6.83
C LEU A 75 -23.29 -4.10 -6.88
N THR A 76 -24.30 -4.12 -6.03
CA THR A 76 -25.44 -5.01 -6.14
C THR A 76 -26.14 -4.59 -7.40
N LEU A 77 -25.87 -5.37 -8.45
CA LEU A 77 -26.60 -5.41 -9.70
C LEU A 77 -28.05 -5.85 -9.44
#